data_AF-A0A0F9AH95-F1
#
_entry.id   AF-A0A0F9AH95-F1
#
_cell.length_a   1.000
_cell.length_b   1.000
_cell.length_c   1.000
_cell.angle_alpha   90.00
_cell.angle_beta   90.00
_cell.angle_gamma   90.00
#
_symmetry.space_group_name_H-M   'P 1'
#
loop_
_entity.id
_entity.type
_entity.pdbx_description
1 polymer ?
#
loop_
_entity_poly.entity_id
_entity_poly.type
_entity_poly.pdbx_seq_one_letter_code
_entity_poly.pdbx_strand_id
1 'polypeptide(L)'
;AIIGQMDLELPIGNDIHAIHTWQTTRASAAAWVNTIAHLEILADNTQIYYSSQFWEGARAKMQYHVDPQYRLGAAAANLTDTDLACNLWLLFDPLKDGQYILETAGLASLIFRYDAEAADAIRLIPVERLTVAA
;
A
#
# COMPACT_ATOMS: atom_id res chain seq x y z
N ALA A 1 14.08 -7.31 -9.57
CA ALA A 1 12.92 -8.22 -9.34
C ALA A 1 12.63 -9.00 -10.61
N ILE A 2 11.77 -10.00 -10.55
CA ILE A 2 11.30 -10.76 -11.73
C ILE A 2 9.94 -10.15 -12.15
N ILE A 3 9.60 -10.20 -13.44
CA ILE A 3 8.28 -9.80 -13.95
C ILE A 3 7.28 -10.92 -13.70
N GLY A 4 6.05 -10.57 -13.27
CA GLY A 4 4.99 -11.51 -12.96
C GLY A 4 4.53 -11.45 -11.51
N GLN A 5 3.77 -12.46 -11.09
CA GLN A 5 3.19 -12.50 -9.76
C GLN A 5 4.24 -12.75 -8.68
N MET A 6 4.20 -11.94 -7.64
CA MET A 6 5.11 -11.98 -6.51
C MET A 6 4.36 -11.88 -5.19
N ASP A 7 4.87 -12.59 -4.20
CA ASP A 7 4.31 -12.64 -2.86
C ASP A 7 5.35 -12.10 -1.86
N LEU A 8 4.89 -11.24 -0.96
CA LEU A 8 5.65 -10.75 0.18
C LEU A 8 4.90 -11.06 1.47
N GLU A 9 5.58 -11.75 2.38
CA GLU A 9 5.04 -12.05 3.69
C GLU A 9 4.95 -10.78 4.54
N LEU A 10 3.81 -10.58 5.18
CA LEU A 10 3.56 -9.51 6.14
C LEU A 10 3.70 -10.05 7.56
N PRO A 11 4.09 -9.21 8.54
CA PRO A 11 4.20 -9.63 9.92
C PRO A 11 2.83 -10.06 10.48
N ILE A 12 2.85 -11.08 11.31
CA ILE A 12 1.71 -11.61 12.04
C ILE A 12 1.96 -11.40 13.52
N GLY A 13 0.94 -10.97 14.26
CA GLY A 13 0.98 -10.80 15.71
C GLY A 13 0.28 -9.53 16.16
N ASN A 14 0.71 -8.37 15.65
CA ASN A 14 0.06 -7.10 15.92
C ASN A 14 -0.96 -6.77 14.84
N ASP A 15 -1.97 -6.00 15.20
CA ASP A 15 -2.93 -5.52 14.21
C ASP A 15 -2.28 -4.50 13.28
N ILE A 16 -2.61 -4.57 11.99
CA ILE A 16 -2.07 -3.67 10.97
C ILE A 16 -3.11 -2.60 10.66
N HIS A 17 -2.76 -1.34 10.88
CA HIS A 17 -3.64 -0.20 10.60
C HIS A 17 -3.53 0.24 9.13
N ALA A 18 -2.31 0.19 8.59
CA ALA A 18 -2.03 0.56 7.22
C ALA A 18 -0.78 -0.15 6.71
N ILE A 19 -0.61 -0.18 5.38
CA ILE A 19 0.65 -0.56 4.74
C ILE A 19 1.08 0.59 3.85
N HIS A 20 2.27 1.13 4.11
CA HIS A 20 2.93 2.03 3.17
C HIS A 20 3.71 1.19 2.16
N THR A 21 3.43 1.43 0.89
CA THR A 21 4.07 0.77 -0.23
C THR A 21 4.83 1.82 -1.03
N TRP A 22 6.03 1.44 -1.46
CA TRP A 22 6.89 2.26 -2.30
C TRP A 22 7.47 1.43 -3.43
N GLN A 23 7.55 2.02 -4.62
CA GLN A 23 8.15 1.41 -5.80
C GLN A 23 9.17 2.35 -6.47
N THR A 24 10.14 1.78 -7.18
CA THR A 24 11.16 2.56 -7.90
C THR A 24 10.66 3.06 -9.24
N THR A 25 9.98 2.20 -10.02
CA THR A 25 9.44 2.55 -11.33
C THR A 25 8.03 3.11 -11.19
N ARG A 26 7.83 4.29 -11.77
CA ARG A 26 6.60 5.07 -11.76
C ARG A 26 6.14 5.36 -13.19
N ALA A 27 4.84 5.35 -13.42
CA ALA A 27 4.26 5.78 -14.67
C ALA A 27 4.68 7.23 -14.99
N SER A 28 4.95 7.48 -16.27
CA SER A 28 5.27 8.81 -16.82
C SER A 28 4.34 9.13 -17.98
N ALA A 29 4.28 10.39 -18.40
CA ALA A 29 3.49 10.79 -19.56
C ALA A 29 3.89 10.05 -20.86
N ALA A 30 5.11 9.52 -20.94
CA ALA A 30 5.61 8.77 -22.08
C ALA A 30 5.38 7.25 -21.99
N ALA A 31 5.16 6.71 -20.77
CA ALA A 31 4.99 5.29 -20.54
C ALA A 31 4.20 5.02 -19.26
N TRP A 32 3.08 4.31 -19.40
CA TRP A 32 2.24 3.85 -18.29
C TRP A 32 2.72 2.50 -17.77
N VAL A 33 3.92 2.48 -17.20
CA VAL A 33 4.51 1.27 -16.60
C VAL A 33 4.84 1.57 -15.14
N ASN A 34 4.33 0.73 -14.25
CA ASN A 34 4.65 0.76 -12.82
C ASN A 34 5.42 -0.49 -12.44
N THR A 35 6.07 -0.50 -11.28
CA THR A 35 6.63 -1.76 -10.76
C THR A 35 5.49 -2.68 -10.36
N ILE A 36 4.49 -2.15 -9.63
CA ILE A 36 3.30 -2.85 -9.19
C ILE A 36 2.14 -2.47 -10.13
N ALA A 37 1.58 -3.46 -10.82
CA ALA A 37 0.41 -3.28 -11.68
C ALA A 37 -0.88 -3.48 -10.89
N HIS A 38 -1.00 -4.64 -10.26
CA HIS A 38 -2.13 -5.02 -9.42
C HIS A 38 -1.61 -5.51 -8.07
N LEU A 39 -2.42 -5.36 -7.04
CA LEU A 39 -2.11 -5.82 -5.68
C LEU A 39 -3.32 -6.47 -5.00
N GLU A 40 -3.03 -7.40 -4.10
CA GLU A 40 -4.00 -8.12 -3.30
C GLU A 40 -3.45 -8.36 -1.89
N ILE A 41 -4.34 -8.45 -0.90
CA ILE A 41 -4.01 -8.95 0.44
C ILE A 41 -4.66 -10.31 0.62
N LEU A 42 -3.86 -11.31 0.97
CA LEU A 42 -4.32 -12.67 1.24
C LEU A 42 -4.09 -12.99 2.72
N ALA A 43 -5.16 -13.35 3.43
CA ALA A 43 -5.07 -13.97 4.75
C ALA A 43 -5.49 -15.44 4.61
N ASP A 44 -4.62 -16.36 4.99
CA ASP A 44 -4.88 -17.81 4.88
C ASP A 44 -5.36 -18.21 3.47
N ASN A 45 -4.67 -17.69 2.46
CA ASN A 45 -4.97 -17.87 1.04
C ASN A 45 -6.36 -17.37 0.60
N THR A 46 -7.02 -16.55 1.43
CA THR A 46 -8.30 -15.91 1.13
C THR A 46 -8.08 -14.43 0.91
N GLN A 47 -8.60 -13.89 -0.19
CA GLN A 47 -8.52 -12.45 -0.49
C GLN A 47 -9.35 -11.63 0.51
N ILE A 48 -8.73 -10.61 1.09
CA ILE A 48 -9.36 -9.68 2.03
C ILE A 48 -9.02 -8.23 1.67
N TYR A 49 -9.93 -7.30 1.96
CA TYR A 49 -9.82 -5.83 1.73
C TYR A 49 -9.56 -5.38 0.27
N TYR A 50 -8.42 -5.75 -0.30
CA TYR A 50 -7.98 -5.39 -1.63
C TYR A 50 -7.95 -6.65 -2.51
N SER A 51 -8.89 -6.75 -3.45
CA SER A 51 -8.95 -7.81 -4.48
C SER A 51 -8.53 -7.27 -5.84
N SER A 52 -7.44 -7.81 -6.38
CA SER A 52 -6.83 -7.44 -7.67
C SER A 52 -6.89 -5.93 -7.97
N GLN A 53 -6.52 -5.10 -6.99
CA GLN A 53 -6.66 -3.65 -7.11
C GLN A 53 -5.54 -3.09 -7.98
N PHE A 54 -5.91 -2.39 -9.05
CA PHE A 54 -4.95 -1.69 -9.90
C PHE A 54 -4.25 -0.56 -9.12
N TRP A 55 -2.93 -0.45 -9.27
CA TRP A 55 -2.08 0.49 -8.52
C TRP A 55 -2.59 1.93 -8.57
N GLU A 56 -2.85 2.46 -9.77
CA GLU A 56 -3.29 3.85 -9.92
C GLU A 56 -4.69 4.06 -9.33
N GLY A 57 -5.55 3.04 -9.40
CA GLY A 57 -6.88 3.08 -8.80
C GLY A 57 -6.80 3.15 -7.28
N ALA A 58 -5.90 2.36 -6.67
CA ALA A 58 -5.63 2.42 -5.24
C ALA A 58 -5.00 3.77 -4.84
N ARG A 59 -4.08 4.31 -5.64
CA ARG A 59 -3.44 5.61 -5.40
C ARG A 59 -4.44 6.77 -5.48
N ALA A 60 -5.32 6.76 -6.47
CA ALA A 60 -6.36 7.77 -6.62
C ALA A 60 -7.29 7.80 -5.40
N LYS A 61 -7.67 6.64 -4.84
CA LYS A 61 -8.45 6.57 -3.60
C LYS A 61 -7.76 7.28 -2.43
N MET A 62 -6.45 7.11 -2.30
CA MET A 62 -5.67 7.76 -1.24
C MET A 62 -5.65 9.29 -1.36
N GLN A 63 -5.63 9.85 -2.57
CA GLN A 63 -5.69 11.30 -2.77
C GLN A 63 -6.96 11.93 -2.18
N TYR A 64 -8.05 11.18 -2.01
CA TYR A 64 -9.29 11.66 -1.38
C TYR A 64 -9.27 11.60 0.15
N HIS A 65 -8.37 10.81 0.75
CA HIS A 65 -8.26 10.64 2.20
C HIS A 65 -7.19 11.55 2.83
N VAL A 66 -6.33 12.17 2.02
CA VAL A 66 -5.40 13.21 2.47
C VAL A 66 -6.14 14.54 2.47
N ASP A 67 -6.18 15.20 3.63
CA ASP A 67 -6.82 16.51 3.81
C ASP A 67 -6.33 17.49 2.73
N PRO A 68 -7.23 18.20 2.02
CA PRO A 68 -6.88 19.19 1.00
C PRO A 68 -5.90 20.26 1.48
N GLN A 69 -5.79 20.52 2.78
CA GLN A 69 -4.84 21.47 3.38
C GLN A 69 -3.40 20.94 3.41
N TYR A 70 -3.22 19.63 3.30
CA TYR A 70 -1.91 18.98 3.09
C TYR A 70 -1.55 18.84 1.61
N ARG A 71 -2.29 19.50 0.71
CA ARG A 71 -1.78 19.86 -0.61
C ARG A 71 -0.62 20.81 -0.44
N LEU A 72 0.55 20.21 -0.28
CA LEU A 72 1.86 20.81 -0.48
C LEU A 72 1.91 22.28 -0.03
N GLY A 73 1.99 22.52 1.28
CA GLY A 73 2.32 23.86 1.81
C GLY A 73 3.59 24.38 1.14
N ALA A 74 3.81 25.69 1.09
CA ALA A 74 4.78 26.39 0.21
C ALA A 74 6.21 25.78 0.04
N ALA A 75 6.69 24.93 0.95
CA ALA A 75 7.92 24.13 0.81
C ALA A 75 7.82 22.98 -0.21
N ALA A 76 6.61 22.56 -0.56
CA ALA A 76 6.33 21.42 -1.41
C ALA A 76 5.83 21.84 -2.82
N ALA A 77 5.95 23.13 -3.15
CA ALA A 77 5.76 23.66 -4.52
C ALA A 77 6.69 22.99 -5.57
N ASN A 78 7.69 22.22 -5.14
CA ASN A 78 8.64 21.51 -6.00
C ASN A 78 8.34 20.01 -6.17
N LEU A 79 7.40 19.43 -5.42
CA LEU A 79 7.03 18.02 -5.57
C LEU A 79 5.84 17.92 -6.50
N THR A 80 6.02 17.24 -7.63
CA THR A 80 4.94 16.99 -8.59
C THR A 80 4.17 15.72 -8.19
N ASP A 81 2.97 15.51 -8.73
CA ASP A 81 2.25 14.23 -8.55
C ASP A 81 3.12 13.05 -9.01
N THR A 82 3.93 13.25 -10.05
CA THR A 82 4.94 12.29 -10.52
C THR A 82 5.95 11.92 -9.43
N ASP A 83 6.31 12.84 -8.55
CA ASP A 83 7.25 12.57 -7.44
C ASP A 83 6.64 11.73 -6.32
N LEU A 84 5.32 11.75 -6.21
CA LEU A 84 4.57 11.00 -5.21
C LEU A 84 3.94 9.73 -5.79
N ALA A 85 3.92 9.57 -7.13
CA ALA A 85 3.35 8.41 -7.84
C ALA A 85 3.96 7.06 -7.45
N CYS A 86 5.16 7.07 -6.89
CA CYS A 86 5.84 5.90 -6.36
C CYS A 86 5.33 5.44 -4.97
N ASN A 87 4.47 6.22 -4.32
CA ASN A 87 3.96 5.93 -2.98
C ASN A 87 2.47 5.57 -3.02
N LEU A 88 2.11 4.58 -2.22
CA LEU A 88 0.71 4.22 -1.98
C LEU A 88 0.53 3.81 -0.52
N TRP A 89 -0.52 4.30 0.10
CA TRP A 89 -0.94 3.91 1.44
C TRP A 89 -2.22 3.09 1.34
N LEU A 90 -2.16 1.86 1.82
CA LEU A 90 -3.31 0.98 1.97
C LEU A 90 -3.84 1.17 3.39
N LEU A 91 -5.04 1.74 3.51
CA LEU A 91 -5.68 2.05 4.78
C LEU A 91 -6.77 1.01 5.04
N PHE A 92 -6.65 0.26 6.14
CA PHE A 92 -7.68 -0.69 6.56
C PHE A 92 -8.75 -0.01 7.41
N ASP A 93 -8.34 0.96 8.24
CA ASP A 93 -9.22 1.77 9.06
C ASP A 93 -9.15 3.26 8.68
N PRO A 94 -9.97 3.72 7.70
CA PRO A 94 -9.98 5.11 7.28
C PRO A 94 -10.60 6.06 8.32
N LEU A 95 -11.47 5.55 9.21
CA LEU A 95 -12.15 6.37 10.22
C LEU A 95 -11.36 6.48 11.53
N LYS A 96 -10.33 5.64 11.70
CA LYS A 96 -9.47 5.59 12.90
C LYS A 96 -10.26 5.24 14.15
N ASP A 97 -11.36 4.49 14.00
CA ASP A 97 -12.23 4.05 15.09
C ASP A 97 -11.92 2.61 15.56
N GLY A 98 -10.98 1.95 14.88
CA GLY A 98 -10.52 0.59 15.14
C GLY A 98 -11.42 -0.51 14.59
N GLN A 99 -12.53 -0.21 13.92
CA GLN A 99 -13.51 -1.23 13.51
C GLN A 99 -13.06 -2.08 12.32
N TYR A 100 -12.27 -1.50 11.42
CA TYR A 100 -11.85 -2.15 10.16
C TYR A 100 -10.35 -2.45 10.12
N ILE A 101 -9.66 -2.36 11.26
CA ILE A 101 -8.25 -2.70 11.38
C ILE A 101 -8.02 -4.15 10.93
N LEU A 102 -6.91 -4.40 10.25
CA LEU A 102 -6.52 -5.75 9.86
C LEU A 102 -5.99 -6.50 11.07
N GLU A 103 -6.82 -7.33 11.65
CA GLU A 103 -6.45 -8.26 12.72
C GLU A 103 -5.58 -9.38 12.15
N THR A 104 -4.41 -9.58 12.76
CA THR A 104 -3.46 -10.62 12.30
C THR A 104 -3.34 -11.79 13.29
N ALA A 105 -3.81 -11.61 14.52
CA ALA A 105 -3.75 -12.64 15.54
C ALA A 105 -4.54 -13.88 15.13
N GLY A 106 -3.88 -15.04 15.14
CA GLY A 106 -4.50 -16.32 14.78
C GLY A 106 -4.47 -16.67 13.28
N LEU A 107 -3.98 -15.78 12.42
CA LEU A 107 -3.72 -16.11 11.02
C LEU A 107 -2.52 -17.05 10.91
N ALA A 108 -2.59 -18.00 9.97
CA ALA A 108 -1.45 -18.85 9.63
C ALA A 108 -0.54 -18.19 8.59
N SER A 109 -1.10 -17.35 7.72
CA SER A 109 -0.38 -16.60 6.69
C SER A 109 -1.03 -15.26 6.39
N LEU A 110 -0.21 -14.25 6.14
CA LEU A 110 -0.63 -12.95 5.64
C LEU A 110 0.32 -12.51 4.54
N ILE A 111 -0.20 -12.33 3.33
CA ILE A 111 0.59 -12.11 2.12
C ILE A 111 0.12 -10.84 1.43
N PHE A 112 1.08 -9.97 1.11
CA PHE A 112 0.93 -8.95 0.09
C PHE A 112 1.31 -9.55 -1.26
N ARG A 113 0.33 -9.76 -2.12
CA ARG A 113 0.52 -10.29 -3.47
C ARG A 113 0.47 -9.15 -4.46
N TYR A 114 1.36 -9.15 -5.44
CA TYR A 114 1.34 -8.14 -6.50
C TYR A 114 1.84 -8.70 -7.83
N ASP A 115 1.35 -8.10 -8.91
CA ASP A 115 1.84 -8.38 -10.26
C ASP A 115 2.89 -7.33 -10.64
N ALA A 116 4.12 -7.80 -10.86
CA ALA A 116 5.24 -6.96 -11.24
C ALA A 116 5.28 -6.74 -12.76
N GLU A 117 5.12 -5.49 -13.21
CA GLU A 117 5.22 -5.09 -14.63
C GLU A 117 6.66 -4.70 -15.03
N ALA A 118 7.47 -4.32 -14.04
CA ALA A 118 8.88 -3.97 -14.22
C ALA A 118 9.76 -4.72 -13.21
N ALA A 119 10.98 -5.04 -13.62
CA ALA A 119 11.94 -5.83 -12.86
C ALA A 119 12.64 -5.03 -11.74
N ASP A 120 11.92 -4.16 -11.04
CA ASP A 120 12.48 -3.15 -10.15
C ASP A 120 12.18 -3.38 -8.67
N ALA A 121 12.72 -2.54 -7.80
CA ALA A 121 12.62 -2.70 -6.35
C ALA A 121 11.30 -2.13 -5.81
N ILE A 122 10.73 -2.85 -4.86
CA ILE A 122 9.60 -2.39 -4.03
C ILE A 122 9.96 -2.47 -2.55
N ARG A 123 9.27 -1.67 -1.74
CA ARG A 123 9.35 -1.71 -0.28
C ARG A 123 7.95 -1.67 0.30
N LEU A 124 7.71 -2.52 1.29
CA LEU A 124 6.51 -2.51 2.12
C LEU A 124 6.89 -2.15 3.54
N ILE A 125 6.13 -1.26 4.16
CA ILE A 125 6.28 -0.86 5.55
C ILE A 125 4.90 -1.00 6.21
N PRO A 126 4.64 -2.10 6.93
CA PRO A 126 3.42 -2.24 7.71
C PRO A 126 3.43 -1.26 8.90
N VAL A 127 2.27 -0.66 9.17
CA VAL A 127 2.05 0.21 10.32
C VAL A 127 1.23 -0.57 11.34
N GLU A 128 1.92 -1.12 12.33
CA GLU A 128 1.34 -1.96 13.37
C GLU A 128 0.86 -1.15 14.57
N ARG A 129 -0.26 -1.56 15.17
CA ARG A 129 -0.75 -1.04 16.43
C ARG A 129 -0.08 -1.78 17.58
N LEU A 130 0.71 -1.05 18.37
CA LEU A 130 1.35 -1.59 19.57
C LEU A 130 0.50 -1.29 20.80
N THR A 131 0.15 -2.33 21.57
CA THR A 131 -0.44 -2.16 22.89
C THR A 131 0.67 -1.91 23.91
N VAL A 132 0.66 -0.74 24.54
CA VAL A 132 1.58 -0.40 25.64
C VAL A 132 0.88 -0.71 26.95
N ALA A 133 1.45 -1.59 27.77
CA ALA A 133 0.97 -1.82 29.12
C ALA A 133 1.12 -0.52 29.94
N ALA A 134 0.06 -0.13 30.64
CA ALA A 134 0.05 1.02 31.53
C ALA A 134 0.85 0.76 32.82
#